data_AF-A0A1F1TBC7-F1
#
_entry.id   AF-A0A1F1TBC7-F1
#
_cell.length_a   1.000
_cell.length_b   1.000
_cell.length_c   1.000
_cell.angle_alpha   90.00
_cell.angle_beta   90.00
_cell.angle_gamma   90.00
#
_symmetry.space_group_name_H-M   'P 1'
#
loop_
_entity.id
_entity.type
_entity.pdbx_description
1 polymer ?
#
loop_
_entity_poly.entity_id
_entity_poly.type
_entity_poly.pdbx_seq_one_letter_code
_entity_poly.pdbx_strand_id
1 'polypeptide(L)'
;MSTTAETTIAAPRSRRLDPKYTRDGGGRGNFEMLAWLFMRISGVFLVVLIAVHLTTNLLVGDGIHAIDFGFVAGKWAHPLWQFWDLALLWLAMLHGANGVRTIINDYTRRGSARFWLTMILYIATAVIIILGTLVIFTFDPCMVDASGALLEGSPAFCG
;
A
#
# COMPACT_ATOMS: atom_id res chain seq x y z
N MET A 1 40.60 59.86 23.75
CA MET A 1 39.86 58.97 24.67
C MET A 1 39.36 57.80 23.84
N SER A 2 40.00 56.63 23.96
CA SER A 2 39.61 55.43 23.21
C SER A 2 38.47 54.73 23.93
N THR A 3 37.29 54.71 23.32
CA THR A 3 36.13 53.98 23.83
C THR A 3 36.32 52.50 23.50
N THR A 4 36.71 51.69 24.49
CA THR A 4 36.68 50.24 24.38
C THR A 4 35.23 49.79 24.26
N ALA A 5 34.85 49.29 23.08
CA ALA A 5 33.55 48.65 22.89
C ALA A 5 33.48 47.39 23.76
N GLU A 6 32.74 47.49 24.86
CA GLU A 6 32.42 46.41 25.76
C GLU A 6 31.73 45.29 24.97
N THR A 7 32.38 44.13 24.87
CA THR A 7 31.78 42.92 24.28
C THR A 7 30.74 42.41 25.28
N THR A 8 29.49 42.84 25.10
CA THR A 8 28.36 42.34 25.87
C THR A 8 28.13 40.87 25.49
N ILE A 9 28.67 39.96 26.31
CA ILE A 9 28.43 38.52 26.19
C ILE A 9 26.98 38.29 26.65
N ALA A 10 26.08 38.04 25.69
CA ALA A 10 24.68 37.75 26.00
C ALA A 10 24.59 36.52 26.92
N ALA A 11 23.88 36.66 28.04
CA ALA A 11 23.71 35.59 29.01
C ALA A 11 23.15 34.32 28.32
N PRO A 12 23.70 33.12 28.60
CA PRO A 12 23.44 31.86 27.86
C PRO A 12 21.99 31.33 27.98
N ARG A 13 21.08 32.13 28.54
CA ARG A 13 19.68 31.79 28.83
C ARG A 13 18.70 32.90 28.43
N SER A 14 19.13 33.91 27.68
CA SER A 14 18.17 34.77 26.98
C SER A 14 17.44 33.91 25.95
N ARG A 15 16.15 33.67 26.17
CA ARG A 15 15.25 32.88 25.33
C ARG A 15 14.94 33.58 24.00
N ARG A 16 15.94 34.19 23.36
CA ARG A 16 15.85 34.71 22.00
C ARG A 16 16.24 33.56 21.07
N LEU A 17 15.27 32.71 20.77
CA LEU A 17 15.42 31.74 19.69
C LEU A 17 15.63 32.54 18.40
N ASP A 18 16.73 32.29 17.70
CA ASP A 18 16.95 32.80 16.35
C ASP A 18 15.72 32.40 15.49
N PRO A 19 15.13 33.30 14.68
CA PRO A 19 14.06 32.96 13.74
C PRO A 19 14.41 31.76 12.82
N LYS A 20 15.70 31.46 12.66
CA LYS A 20 16.16 30.24 11.97
C LYS A 20 15.76 28.93 12.69
N TYR A 21 15.58 28.98 14.00
CA TYR A 21 15.16 27.86 14.86
C TYR A 21 13.71 27.99 15.35
N THR A 22 13.00 29.06 14.98
CA THR A 22 11.54 29.05 15.07
C THR A 22 11.03 28.13 13.98
N ARG A 23 10.96 26.84 14.32
CA ARG A 23 10.24 25.85 13.53
C ARG A 23 8.79 26.30 13.59
N ASP A 24 8.36 27.04 12.57
CA ASP A 24 6.96 27.38 12.38
C ASP A 24 6.18 26.08 12.55
N GLY A 25 5.46 25.97 13.66
CA GLY A 25 4.52 24.90 13.94
C GLY A 25 3.31 25.03 13.02
N GLY A 26 3.56 25.36 11.75
CA GLY A 26 2.57 25.59 10.72
C GLY A 26 1.64 24.40 10.74
N GLY A 27 0.39 24.67 11.11
CA GLY A 27 -0.63 23.69 11.39
C GLY A 27 -0.71 22.67 10.26
N ARG A 28 -0.15 21.49 10.49
CA ARG A 28 -0.33 20.33 9.64
C ARG A 28 -1.31 19.47 10.40
N GLY A 29 -2.52 19.35 9.88
CA GLY A 29 -3.59 18.59 10.52
C GLY A 29 -3.15 17.16 10.85
N ASN A 30 -4.02 16.39 11.50
CA ASN A 30 -3.78 15.02 11.96
C ASN A 30 -3.40 14.02 10.84
N PHE A 31 -3.18 14.46 9.59
CA PHE A 31 -2.78 13.65 8.45
C PHE A 31 -1.45 12.91 8.66
N GLU A 32 -0.40 13.56 9.18
CA GLU A 32 0.88 12.87 9.43
C GLU A 32 0.72 11.78 10.52
N MET A 33 -0.09 12.07 11.55
CA MET A 33 -0.43 11.10 12.59
C MET A 33 -1.28 9.94 12.04
N LEU A 34 -2.29 10.23 11.21
CA LEU A 34 -3.15 9.24 10.57
C LEU A 34 -2.36 8.36 9.59
N ALA A 35 -1.48 8.95 8.78
CA ALA A 35 -0.63 8.20 7.87
C ALA A 35 0.34 7.28 8.64
N TRP A 36 0.93 7.76 9.73
CA TRP A 36 1.77 6.93 10.59
C TRP A 36 0.98 5.78 11.21
N LEU A 37 -0.20 6.07 11.77
CA LEU A 37 -1.07 5.08 12.39
C LEU A 37 -1.50 4.02 11.37
N PHE A 38 -1.91 4.45 10.17
CA PHE A 38 -2.24 3.58 9.06
C PHE A 38 -1.09 2.63 8.75
N MET A 39 0.15 3.12 8.59
CA MET A 39 1.31 2.27 8.29
C MET A 39 1.56 1.20 9.36
N ARG A 40 1.31 1.50 10.64
CA ARG A 40 1.49 0.51 11.71
C ARG A 40 0.37 -0.52 11.77
N ILE A 41 -0.87 -0.06 11.76
CA ILE A 41 -2.04 -0.94 11.83
C ILE A 41 -2.10 -1.83 10.60
N SER A 42 -1.98 -1.26 9.39
CA SER A 42 -1.98 -2.03 8.15
C SER A 42 -0.84 -3.04 8.09
N GLY A 43 0.36 -2.71 8.59
CA GLY A 43 1.47 -3.65 8.64
C GLY A 43 1.17 -4.90 9.46
N VAL A 44 0.53 -4.75 10.63
CA VAL A 44 0.14 -5.88 11.48
C VAL A 44 -0.89 -6.77 10.78
N PHE A 45 -1.92 -6.17 10.18
CA PHE A 45 -2.91 -6.93 9.40
C PHE A 45 -2.27 -7.63 8.21
N LEU A 46 -1.36 -6.95 7.50
CA LEU A 46 -0.68 -7.52 6.33
C LEU A 46 0.14 -8.75 6.66
N VAL A 47 0.80 -8.81 7.83
CA VAL A 47 1.54 -10.01 8.27
C VAL A 47 0.61 -11.22 8.34
N VAL A 48 -0.58 -11.07 8.90
CA VAL A 48 -1.56 -12.17 8.99
C VAL A 48 -2.12 -12.51 7.61
N LEU A 49 -2.54 -11.49 6.85
CA LEU A 49 -3.15 -11.65 5.53
C LEU A 49 -2.21 -12.37 4.57
N ILE A 50 -0.93 -11.96 4.52
CA ILE A 50 0.06 -12.56 3.63
C ILE A 50 0.48 -13.96 4.09
N ALA A 51 0.59 -14.19 5.40
CA ALA A 51 0.96 -15.51 5.92
C ALA A 51 -0.08 -16.56 5.54
N VAL A 52 -1.38 -16.26 5.72
CA VAL A 52 -2.45 -17.16 5.28
C VAL A 52 -2.42 -17.33 3.77
N HIS A 53 -2.31 -16.23 3.01
CA HIS A 53 -2.29 -16.28 1.55
C HIS A 53 -1.15 -17.17 1.01
N LEU A 54 0.07 -16.98 1.50
CA LEU A 54 1.22 -17.80 1.11
C LEU A 54 1.05 -19.26 1.56
N THR A 55 0.53 -19.49 2.77
CA THR A 55 0.33 -20.85 3.27
C THR A 55 -0.67 -21.61 2.42
N THR A 56 -1.82 -21.01 2.12
CA THR A 56 -2.89 -21.64 1.35
C THR A 56 -2.53 -21.87 -0.12
N ASN A 57 -1.71 -20.98 -0.70
CA ASN A 57 -1.36 -21.07 -2.12
C ASN A 57 -0.08 -21.88 -2.37
N LEU A 58 0.89 -21.89 -1.43
CA LEU A 58 2.23 -22.46 -1.67
C LEU A 58 2.60 -23.61 -0.72
N LEU A 59 2.12 -23.61 0.53
CA LEU A 59 2.60 -24.56 1.55
C LEU A 59 1.67 -25.76 1.77
N VAL A 60 0.41 -25.67 1.34
CA VAL A 60 -0.60 -26.72 1.52
C VAL A 60 -0.94 -27.35 0.16
N GLY A 61 -1.18 -28.67 0.14
CA GLY A 61 -1.45 -29.43 -1.09
C GLY A 61 -0.18 -29.76 -1.87
N ASP A 62 -0.25 -29.75 -3.21
CA ASP A 62 0.91 -30.01 -4.09
C ASP A 62 1.77 -28.76 -4.35
N GLY A 63 1.58 -27.71 -3.54
CA GLY A 63 2.30 -26.43 -3.64
C GLY A 63 2.05 -25.70 -4.96
N ILE A 64 3.09 -25.11 -5.55
CA ILE A 64 2.99 -24.31 -6.78
C ILE A 64 2.45 -25.10 -7.98
N HIS A 65 2.59 -26.43 -7.96
CA HIS A 65 2.13 -27.30 -9.04
C HIS A 65 0.61 -27.50 -9.06
N ALA A 66 -0.08 -27.17 -7.97
CA ALA A 66 -1.54 -27.19 -7.88
C ALA A 66 -2.20 -25.85 -8.23
N ILE A 67 -1.43 -24.79 -8.49
CA ILE A 67 -2.00 -23.48 -8.81
C ILE A 67 -2.42 -23.46 -10.28
N ASP A 68 -3.67 -23.86 -10.53
CA ASP A 68 -4.32 -23.78 -11.84
C ASP A 68 -5.63 -22.96 -11.78
N PHE A 69 -6.32 -22.85 -12.92
CA PHE A 69 -7.62 -22.16 -13.00
C PHE A 69 -8.66 -22.78 -12.07
N GLY A 70 -8.69 -24.11 -11.95
CA GLY A 70 -9.63 -24.85 -11.12
C GLY A 70 -9.43 -24.57 -9.62
N PHE A 71 -8.17 -24.46 -9.18
CA PHE A 71 -7.82 -24.08 -7.81
C PHE A 71 -8.31 -22.66 -7.48
N VAL A 72 -8.03 -21.68 -8.37
CA VAL A 72 -8.49 -20.29 -8.17
C VAL A 72 -10.02 -20.22 -8.18
N ALA A 73 -10.66 -20.91 -9.13
CA ALA A 73 -12.11 -20.99 -9.24
C ALA A 73 -12.77 -21.59 -7.98
N GLY A 74 -12.23 -22.69 -7.46
CA GLY A 74 -12.72 -23.31 -6.23
C GLY A 74 -12.51 -22.43 -4.99
N LYS A 75 -11.37 -21.73 -4.91
CA LYS A 75 -11.08 -20.81 -3.81
C LYS A 75 -12.02 -19.61 -3.84
N TRP A 76 -12.19 -18.96 -4.99
CA TRP A 76 -13.06 -17.79 -5.15
C TRP A 76 -14.55 -18.14 -5.21
N ALA A 77 -14.94 -19.42 -5.30
CA ALA A 77 -16.33 -19.84 -5.11
C ALA A 77 -16.85 -19.51 -3.70
N HIS A 78 -15.97 -19.42 -2.69
CA HIS A 78 -16.36 -19.04 -1.34
C HIS A 78 -16.04 -17.56 -1.04
N PRO A 79 -17.04 -16.74 -0.64
CA PRO A 79 -16.89 -15.28 -0.56
C PRO A 79 -15.85 -14.81 0.46
N LEU A 80 -15.56 -15.62 1.50
CA LEU A 80 -14.51 -15.29 2.47
C LEU A 80 -13.13 -15.11 1.81
N TRP A 81 -12.79 -15.91 0.79
CA TRP A 81 -11.50 -15.78 0.10
C TRP A 81 -11.46 -14.56 -0.81
N GLN A 82 -12.58 -14.20 -1.43
CA GLN A 82 -12.69 -12.96 -2.21
C GLN A 82 -12.44 -11.74 -1.34
N PHE A 83 -13.07 -11.67 -0.16
CA PHE A 83 -12.83 -10.57 0.79
C PHE A 83 -11.41 -10.59 1.37
N TRP A 84 -10.83 -11.77 1.59
CA TRP A 84 -9.45 -11.91 2.06
C TRP A 84 -8.44 -11.35 1.04
N ASP A 85 -8.55 -11.79 -0.22
CA ASP A 85 -7.67 -11.34 -1.30
C ASP A 85 -7.92 -9.85 -1.64
N LEU A 86 -9.16 -9.37 -1.54
CA LEU A 86 -9.49 -7.93 -1.67
C LEU A 86 -8.85 -7.09 -0.55
N ALA A 87 -8.97 -7.53 0.71
CA ALA A 87 -8.35 -6.85 1.84
C ALA A 87 -6.82 -6.82 1.72
N LEU A 88 -6.21 -7.94 1.32
CA LEU A 88 -4.78 -8.03 1.06
C LEU A 88 -4.36 -7.08 -0.08
N LEU A 89 -5.09 -7.07 -1.20
CA LEU A 89 -4.83 -6.17 -2.33
C LEU A 89 -4.84 -4.70 -1.91
N TRP A 90 -5.93 -4.25 -1.27
CA TRP A 90 -6.10 -2.85 -0.90
C TRP A 90 -5.08 -2.43 0.16
N LEU A 91 -4.92 -3.21 1.23
CA LEU A 91 -3.97 -2.88 2.29
C LEU A 91 -2.53 -2.92 1.79
N ALA A 92 -2.14 -3.90 0.97
CA ALA A 92 -0.77 -4.02 0.47
C ALA A 92 -0.44 -2.87 -0.48
N MET A 93 -1.35 -2.54 -1.40
CA MET A 93 -1.15 -1.46 -2.36
C MET A 93 -1.08 -0.09 -1.67
N LEU A 94 -2.00 0.19 -0.73
CA LEU A 94 -1.99 1.46 0.00
C LEU A 94 -0.79 1.57 0.96
N HIS A 95 -0.43 0.49 1.66
CA HIS A 95 0.76 0.46 2.53
C HIS A 95 2.04 0.65 1.70
N GLY A 96 2.18 -0.10 0.60
CA GLY A 96 3.31 -0.01 -0.33
C GLY A 96 3.44 1.38 -0.94
N ALA A 97 2.33 1.97 -1.44
CA ALA A 97 2.34 3.31 -2.02
C ALA A 97 2.74 4.39 -1.01
N ASN A 98 2.26 4.33 0.23
CA ASN A 98 2.68 5.27 1.28
C ASN A 98 4.17 5.10 1.66
N GLY A 99 4.66 3.85 1.71
CA GLY A 99 6.09 3.57 1.93
C GLY A 99 6.97 4.12 0.81
N VAL A 100 6.64 3.79 -0.45
CA VAL A 100 7.41 4.25 -1.63
C VAL A 100 7.33 5.77 -1.77
N ARG A 101 6.19 6.41 -1.48
CA ARG A 101 6.10 7.88 -1.43
C ARG A 101 7.11 8.47 -0.45
N THR A 102 7.28 7.88 0.73
CA THR A 102 8.27 8.32 1.72
C THR A 102 9.69 8.18 1.15
N ILE A 103 10.00 7.04 0.53
CA ILE A 103 11.28 6.81 -0.16
C ILE A 103 11.52 7.86 -1.26
N ILE A 104 10.54 8.14 -2.11
CA ILE A 104 10.68 9.15 -3.18
C ILE A 104 11.01 10.52 -2.61
N ASN A 105 10.36 10.91 -1.51
CA ASN A 105 10.60 12.21 -0.87
C ASN A 105 12.02 12.31 -0.30
N ASP A 106 12.52 11.23 0.28
CA ASP A 106 13.83 11.18 0.93
C ASP A 106 15.00 11.07 -0.07
N TYR A 107 14.84 10.29 -1.14
CA TYR A 107 15.95 9.96 -2.06
C TYR A 107 16.03 10.82 -3.32
N THR A 108 14.93 11.44 -3.75
CA THR A 108 14.96 12.25 -4.96
C THR A 108 15.40 13.66 -4.62
N ARG A 109 16.33 14.31 -5.35
CA ARG A 109 16.73 15.72 -5.04
C ARG A 109 16.05 16.77 -5.89
N ARG A 110 15.69 16.43 -7.14
CA ARG A 110 15.06 17.35 -8.10
C ARG A 110 13.54 17.36 -7.91
N GLY A 111 12.94 18.56 -7.86
CA GLY A 111 11.49 18.71 -7.67
C GLY A 111 10.65 18.10 -8.79
N SER A 112 11.08 18.25 -10.05
CA SER A 112 10.42 17.64 -11.21
C SER A 112 10.44 16.11 -11.16
N ALA A 113 11.57 15.51 -10.80
CA ALA A 113 11.68 14.06 -10.65
C ALA A 113 10.76 13.53 -9.53
N ARG A 114 10.69 14.21 -8.38
CA ARG A 114 9.77 13.84 -7.29
C ARG A 114 8.31 13.83 -7.76
N PHE A 115 7.92 14.86 -8.51
CA PHE A 115 6.57 14.98 -9.05
C PHE A 115 6.23 13.81 -9.97
N TRP A 116 7.06 13.52 -10.97
CA TRP A 116 6.81 12.45 -11.93
C TRP A 116 6.82 11.06 -11.27
N LEU A 117 7.77 10.77 -10.38
CA LEU A 117 7.82 9.50 -9.67
C LEU A 117 6.58 9.28 -8.79
N THR A 118 6.14 10.32 -8.08
CA THR A 118 4.94 10.26 -7.25
C THR A 118 3.68 10.08 -8.10
N MET A 119 3.60 10.76 -9.24
CA MET A 119 2.48 10.62 -10.19
C MET A 119 2.38 9.20 -10.73
N ILE A 120 3.49 8.64 -11.21
CA ILE A 120 3.53 7.26 -11.73
C ILE A 120 3.13 6.28 -10.63
N LEU A 121 3.64 6.46 -9.41
CA LEU A 121 3.29 5.61 -8.27
C LEU A 121 1.78 5.60 -8.02
N TYR A 122 1.13 6.76 -7.99
CA TYR A 122 -0.31 6.84 -7.75
C TYR A 122 -1.13 6.28 -8.90
N ILE A 123 -0.74 6.55 -10.14
CA ILE A 123 -1.43 6.00 -11.32
C ILE A 123 -1.32 4.47 -11.33
N ALA A 124 -0.11 3.92 -11.16
CA ALA A 124 0.11 2.49 -11.12
C ALA A 124 -0.68 1.83 -9.97
N THR A 125 -0.69 2.46 -8.79
CA THR A 125 -1.45 1.98 -7.64
C THR A 125 -2.95 1.95 -7.92
N ALA A 126 -3.50 3.02 -8.48
CA ALA A 126 -4.91 3.10 -8.82
C ALA A 126 -5.30 2.05 -9.87
N VAL A 127 -4.50 1.90 -10.93
CA VAL A 127 -4.73 0.90 -11.99
C VAL A 127 -4.74 -0.51 -11.41
N ILE A 128 -3.77 -0.88 -10.59
CA ILE A 128 -3.69 -2.22 -9.99
C ILE A 128 -4.87 -2.47 -9.05
N ILE A 129 -5.26 -1.50 -8.22
CA ILE A 129 -6.41 -1.64 -7.32
C ILE A 129 -7.70 -1.84 -8.13
N ILE A 130 -7.93 -1.01 -9.15
CA ILE A 130 -9.14 -1.09 -9.98
C ILE A 130 -9.17 -2.42 -10.73
N LEU A 131 -8.10 -2.76 -11.44
CA LEU A 131 -8.01 -3.99 -12.22
C LEU A 131 -8.14 -5.23 -11.32
N GLY A 132 -7.43 -5.26 -10.19
CA GLY A 132 -7.52 -6.38 -9.25
C GLY A 132 -8.91 -6.52 -8.64
N THR A 133 -9.55 -5.41 -8.28
CA THR A 133 -10.92 -5.42 -7.76
C THR A 133 -11.91 -5.91 -8.82
N LEU A 134 -11.76 -5.46 -10.07
CA LEU A 134 -12.57 -5.96 -11.19
C LEU A 134 -12.40 -7.46 -11.34
N VAL A 135 -11.16 -7.95 -11.45
CA VAL A 135 -10.87 -9.38 -11.59
C VAL A 135 -11.50 -10.21 -10.46
N ILE A 136 -11.42 -9.77 -9.20
CA ILE A 136 -12.01 -10.52 -8.07
C ILE A 136 -13.53 -10.66 -8.21
N PHE A 137 -14.23 -9.60 -8.65
CA PHE A 137 -15.70 -9.59 -8.70
C PHE A 137 -16.30 -10.00 -10.05
N THR A 138 -15.52 -9.96 -11.13
CA THR A 138 -15.96 -10.37 -12.47
C THR A 138 -15.43 -11.73 -12.89
N PHE A 139 -14.75 -12.44 -11.99
CA PHE A 139 -14.28 -13.80 -12.26
C PHE A 139 -15.47 -14.75 -12.33
N ASP A 140 -15.70 -15.32 -13.52
CA ASP A 140 -16.70 -16.35 -13.73
C ASP A 140 -16.03 -17.73 -13.82
N PRO A 141 -16.22 -18.61 -12.82
CA PRO A 141 -15.68 -19.97 -12.86
C PRO A 141 -16.42 -20.87 -13.87
N CYS A 142 -17.63 -20.52 -14.29
CA CYS A 142 -18.51 -21.37 -15.08
C CYS A 142 -18.59 -20.89 -16.53
N MET A 143 -17.50 -21.08 -17.27
CA MET A 143 -17.43 -20.67 -18.67
C MET A 143 -18.32 -21.56 -19.55
N VAL A 144 -19.12 -20.91 -20.41
CA VAL A 144 -19.99 -21.57 -21.40
C VAL A 144 -19.49 -21.31 -22.83
N ASP A 145 -19.72 -22.26 -23.73
CA ASP A 145 -19.45 -22.11 -25.16
C ASP A 145 -20.52 -21.26 -25.86
N ALA A 146 -20.35 -21.06 -27.18
CA ALA A 146 -21.31 -20.30 -27.99
C ALA A 146 -22.72 -20.92 -28.06
N SER A 147 -22.86 -22.20 -27.68
CA SER A 147 -24.13 -22.91 -27.61
C SER A 147 -24.78 -22.87 -26.21
N GLY A 148 -24.10 -22.27 -25.22
CA GLY A 148 -24.52 -22.22 -23.83
C GLY A 148 -24.20 -23.49 -23.02
N ALA A 149 -23.42 -24.41 -23.57
CA ALA A 149 -22.95 -25.60 -22.88
C ALA A 149 -21.68 -25.26 -22.07
N LEU A 150 -21.52 -25.87 -20.89
CA LEU A 150 -20.31 -25.70 -20.08
C LEU A 150 -19.08 -26.18 -20.86
N LEU A 151 -18.02 -25.37 -20.86
CA LEU A 151 -16.75 -25.75 -21.47
C LEU A 151 -16.13 -26.98 -20.80
N GLU A 152 -15.44 -27.78 -21.59
CA GLU A 152 -14.67 -28.92 -21.10
C GLU A 152 -13.52 -28.39 -20.21
N GLY A 153 -13.64 -28.63 -18.91
CA GLY A 153 -12.76 -28.05 -17.87
C GLY A 153 -13.47 -27.13 -16.87
N SER A 154 -14.76 -26.85 -17.03
CA SER A 154 -15.55 -26.14 -16.02
C SER A 154 -15.63 -26.93 -14.71
N PRO A 155 -15.50 -26.27 -13.54
CA PRO A 155 -15.53 -26.95 -12.25
C PRO A 155 -16.83 -27.74 -12.01
N ALA A 156 -16.74 -28.84 -11.26
CA ALA A 156 -17.86 -29.76 -11.00
C ALA A 156 -19.07 -29.11 -10.28
N PHE A 157 -18.91 -27.93 -9.68
CA PHE A 157 -20.00 -27.18 -9.04
C PHE A 157 -20.80 -26.30 -10.01
N CYS A 158 -20.40 -26.21 -11.28
CA CYS A 158 -21.10 -25.45 -12.32
C CYS A 158 -22.23 -26.25 -13.00
N GLY A 159 -22.34 -27.55 -12.74
CA GLY A 159 -23.32 -28.46 -13.34
C GLY A 159 -24.40 -28.93 -12.38
#